data_AF-A0A8H5VZX6-F1
#
_entry.id   AF-A0A8H5VZX6-F1
#
_cell.length_a   1.000
_cell.length_b   1.000
_cell.length_c   1.000
_cell.angle_alpha   90.00
_cell.angle_beta   90.00
_cell.angle_gamma   90.00
#
_symmetry.space_group_name_H-M   'P 1'
#
loop_
_entity.id
_entity.type
_entity.pdbx_description
1 polymer ?
#
loop_
_entity_poly.entity_id
_entity_poly.type
_entity_poly.pdbx_seq_one_letter_code
_entity_poly.pdbx_strand_id
1 'polypeptide(L)'
;MPQKRSFLQALKADELNQTSFLQKFVQAPSPNPPGDTSKATAVIGEYLSSKNIPYELVDVSRDGKVNVVSDFQGGKGPGPRVVLNGHVDVFPVGDGSGWSRDPWSGDIVDGRLHGRGVVDMKSGTASLIIAYAFLYERRHLLSGSVALCAVADEETGGKWGTKYLIEHDKQRWGGDLMLCAEPGGLDTIRFAEKGTLRLTCTVETKGALGPYLHLTKGAIRTASAFINEVIKSVESLPVDLPVEMERHLEKPEVKRAIDQAMGPGTTTIIARPTVNVGTIKGGLKVNMIPETCIFELDIRMPVGMREDTILELIGTIIPQYEPASITIQKQAAASNRFNYSVIDHPIVDYLKDNAKSLQPDAEAPIPILSMGGSDLSYPSSLKFRCADPSDTTSLQCAFFHRNIAARRSLAKAVALGVASLDIDHGTAKHDLVTSLTGIATTSYVSPAICGVDNQSKAVDITVLSDVGVDPSVDHLYTIKTVGEVLEHGGKQGVPYDVLNGYSFLPYPNRDSVPFRHGYGVPEARTIIRGSFRGNGNSALARPLINIGWLDTGSKAWLKEGIKWSHIRQKLKGADSAAEADLLAKADELHNCCSPE
;
A
#
# COMPACT_ATOMS: atom_id res chain seq x y z
N MET A 1 32.11 9.67 -9.43
CA MET A 1 32.54 9.02 -10.70
C MET A 1 31.89 9.72 -11.90
N PRO A 2 32.67 10.30 -12.83
CA PRO A 2 32.15 11.02 -14.00
C PRO A 2 31.20 10.19 -14.90
N GLN A 3 31.49 8.90 -15.07
CA GLN A 3 30.67 7.97 -15.88
C GLN A 3 29.27 7.77 -15.30
N LYS A 4 29.12 7.60 -13.99
CA LYS A 4 27.82 7.48 -13.31
C LYS A 4 26.99 8.77 -13.47
N ARG A 5 27.62 9.94 -13.35
CA ARG A 5 26.91 11.23 -13.54
C ARG A 5 26.39 11.38 -14.97
N SER A 6 27.23 11.06 -15.97
CA SER A 6 26.83 11.09 -17.39
C SER A 6 25.67 10.12 -17.67
N PHE A 7 25.70 8.92 -17.08
CA PHE A 7 24.61 7.94 -17.17
C PHE A 7 23.29 8.47 -16.61
N LEU A 8 23.30 9.03 -15.40
CA LEU A 8 22.09 9.57 -14.77
C LEU A 8 21.52 10.79 -15.53
N GLN A 9 22.40 11.62 -16.11
CA GLN A 9 21.97 12.73 -16.97
C GLN A 9 21.30 12.23 -18.25
N ALA A 10 21.85 11.18 -18.87
CA ALA A 10 21.25 10.59 -20.06
C ALA A 10 19.89 9.95 -19.77
N LEU A 11 19.74 9.25 -18.63
CA LEU A 11 18.45 8.71 -18.19
C LEU A 11 17.43 9.84 -17.98
N LYS A 12 17.81 10.91 -17.29
CA LYS A 12 16.92 12.04 -17.04
C LYS A 12 16.52 12.77 -18.32
N ALA A 13 17.41 12.85 -19.31
CA ALA A 13 17.12 13.48 -20.59
C ALA A 13 16.10 12.69 -21.44
N ASP A 14 15.95 11.38 -21.21
CA ASP A 14 15.06 10.48 -21.96
C ASP A 14 13.75 10.15 -21.21
N GLU A 15 13.43 10.89 -20.14
CA GLU A 15 12.30 10.62 -19.22
C GLU A 15 10.94 10.53 -19.93
N LEU A 16 10.68 11.38 -20.93
CA LEU A 16 9.43 11.36 -21.69
C LEU A 16 9.27 10.08 -22.53
N ASN A 17 10.35 9.61 -23.14
CA ASN A 17 10.33 8.37 -23.93
C ASN A 17 10.21 7.14 -23.02
N GLN A 18 10.85 7.16 -21.85
CA GLN A 18 10.71 6.12 -20.83
C GLN A 18 9.27 6.03 -20.32
N THR A 19 8.66 7.18 -20.02
CA THR A 19 7.26 7.27 -19.61
C THR A 19 6.32 6.79 -20.72
N SER A 20 6.56 7.21 -21.96
CA SER A 20 5.78 6.76 -23.12
C SER A 20 5.90 5.25 -23.36
N PHE A 21 7.10 4.68 -23.18
CA PHE A 21 7.31 3.23 -23.25
C PHE A 21 6.48 2.49 -22.19
N LEU A 22 6.53 2.94 -20.93
CA LEU A 22 5.71 2.35 -19.87
C LEU A 22 4.21 2.50 -20.14
N GLN A 23 3.74 3.65 -20.62
CA GLN A 23 2.33 3.83 -21.00
C GLN A 23 1.90 2.81 -22.06
N LYS A 24 2.67 2.68 -23.16
CA LYS A 24 2.38 1.69 -24.21
C LYS A 24 2.41 0.26 -23.68
N PHE A 25 3.34 -0.02 -22.78
CA PHE A 25 3.48 -1.34 -22.18
C PHE A 25 2.27 -1.70 -21.29
N VAL A 26 1.74 -0.73 -20.55
CA VAL A 26 0.51 -0.88 -19.76
C VAL A 26 -0.72 -0.98 -20.65
N GLN A 27 -0.76 -0.21 -21.74
CA GLN A 27 -1.82 -0.24 -22.75
C GLN A 27 -1.92 -1.55 -23.52
N ALA A 28 -0.85 -2.36 -23.54
CA ALA A 28 -0.85 -3.69 -24.13
C ALA A 28 -1.31 -4.73 -23.09
N PRO A 29 -2.56 -5.25 -23.16
CA PRO A 29 -3.06 -6.17 -22.15
C PRO A 29 -2.34 -7.51 -22.20
N SER A 30 -2.08 -8.08 -21.02
CA SER A 30 -1.42 -9.38 -20.84
C SER A 30 -1.99 -10.17 -19.64
N PRO A 31 -3.33 -10.28 -19.47
CA PRO A 31 -3.91 -10.93 -18.30
C PRO A 31 -3.60 -12.42 -18.26
N ASN A 32 -3.26 -12.95 -17.08
CA ASN A 32 -3.01 -14.35 -16.86
C ASN A 32 -3.83 -14.87 -15.67
N PRO A 33 -4.82 -15.76 -15.90
CA PRO A 33 -5.22 -16.38 -17.18
C PRO A 33 -5.86 -15.39 -18.20
N PRO A 34 -5.76 -15.65 -19.54
CA PRO A 34 -5.24 -16.84 -20.20
C PRO A 34 -3.70 -16.87 -20.41
N GLY A 35 -3.02 -15.73 -20.22
CA GLY A 35 -1.56 -15.63 -20.27
C GLY A 35 -0.96 -15.28 -21.64
N ASP A 36 -1.76 -14.79 -22.59
CA ASP A 36 -1.21 -14.27 -23.85
C ASP A 36 -0.47 -12.94 -23.61
N THR A 37 0.86 -12.98 -23.72
CA THR A 37 1.77 -11.84 -23.55
C THR A 37 2.27 -11.28 -24.88
N SER A 38 1.79 -11.78 -26.03
CA SER A 38 2.29 -11.41 -27.37
C SER A 38 2.22 -9.91 -27.66
N LYS A 39 1.13 -9.24 -27.27
CA LYS A 39 0.97 -7.78 -27.45
C LYS A 39 1.95 -6.99 -26.60
N ALA A 40 2.10 -7.40 -25.34
CA ALA A 40 2.97 -6.71 -24.39
C ALA A 40 4.45 -6.92 -24.76
N THR A 41 4.82 -8.13 -25.19
CA THR A 41 6.17 -8.43 -25.69
C THR A 41 6.47 -7.76 -27.02
N ALA A 42 5.49 -7.53 -27.90
CA ALA A 42 5.67 -6.74 -29.11
C ALA A 42 6.10 -5.30 -28.79
N VAL A 43 5.51 -4.67 -27.77
CA VAL A 43 5.92 -3.32 -27.32
C VAL A 43 7.37 -3.31 -26.81
N ILE A 44 7.79 -4.36 -26.09
CA ILE A 44 9.18 -4.52 -25.65
C ILE A 44 10.10 -4.68 -26.86
N GLY A 45 9.72 -5.53 -27.82
CA GLY A 45 10.47 -5.75 -29.05
C GLY A 45 10.64 -4.48 -29.88
N GLU A 46 9.57 -3.70 -30.06
CA GLU A 46 9.63 -2.40 -30.73
C GLU A 46 10.60 -1.43 -30.03
N TYR A 47 10.56 -1.38 -28.69
CA TYR A 47 11.47 -0.55 -27.92
C TYR A 47 12.94 -0.98 -28.11
N LEU A 48 13.25 -2.28 -28.00
CA LEU A 48 14.60 -2.81 -28.21
C LEU A 48 15.08 -2.58 -29.66
N SER A 49 14.22 -2.82 -30.65
CA SER A 49 14.50 -2.54 -32.07
C SER A 49 14.80 -1.06 -32.29
N SER A 50 14.06 -0.14 -31.68
CA SER A 50 14.30 1.31 -31.82
C SER A 50 15.67 1.75 -31.29
N LYS A 51 16.27 0.96 -30.38
CA LYS A 51 17.60 1.18 -29.81
C LYS A 51 18.68 0.32 -30.49
N ASN A 52 18.36 -0.40 -31.57
CA ASN A 52 19.23 -1.33 -32.28
C ASN A 52 19.80 -2.45 -31.38
N ILE A 53 18.97 -2.95 -30.47
CA ILE A 53 19.34 -4.02 -29.55
C ILE A 53 18.79 -5.34 -30.10
N PRO A 54 19.64 -6.37 -30.30
CA PRO A 54 19.17 -7.69 -30.72
C PRO A 54 18.39 -8.36 -29.57
N TYR A 55 17.31 -9.06 -29.89
CA TYR A 55 16.54 -9.84 -28.92
C TYR A 55 15.92 -11.06 -29.60
N GLU A 56 15.47 -12.00 -28.78
CA GLU A 56 14.79 -13.22 -29.18
C GLU A 56 13.41 -13.28 -28.54
N LEU A 57 12.42 -13.75 -29.31
CA LEU A 57 11.09 -14.09 -28.80
C LEU A 57 11.02 -15.59 -28.56
N VAL A 58 10.68 -15.99 -27.34
CA VAL A 58 10.60 -17.41 -26.95
C VAL A 58 9.16 -17.72 -26.55
N ASP A 59 8.39 -18.32 -27.47
CA ASP A 59 7.05 -18.86 -27.21
C ASP A 59 7.08 -20.38 -27.35
N VAL A 60 7.28 -21.06 -26.22
CA VAL A 60 7.37 -22.53 -26.19
C VAL A 60 6.00 -23.15 -25.93
N SER A 61 5.15 -22.44 -25.19
CA SER A 61 3.77 -22.82 -24.93
C SER A 61 2.96 -22.96 -26.23
N ARG A 62 3.31 -22.16 -27.24
CA ARG A 62 2.57 -21.97 -28.50
C ARG A 62 1.12 -21.52 -28.27
N ASP A 63 0.84 -20.94 -27.11
CA ASP A 63 -0.46 -20.41 -26.72
C ASP A 63 -0.43 -18.90 -26.47
N GLY A 64 0.67 -18.23 -26.83
CA GLY A 64 0.83 -16.78 -26.67
C GLY A 64 1.62 -16.37 -25.43
N LYS A 65 2.11 -17.29 -24.59
CA LYS A 65 3.07 -16.99 -23.49
C LYS A 65 4.47 -16.75 -24.07
N VAL A 66 4.63 -15.60 -24.70
CA VAL A 66 5.90 -15.15 -25.31
C VAL A 66 6.79 -14.54 -24.24
N ASN A 67 8.05 -14.95 -24.18
CA ASN A 67 9.12 -14.29 -23.44
C ASN A 67 9.96 -13.41 -24.38
N VAL A 68 10.53 -12.32 -23.89
CA VAL A 68 11.58 -11.55 -24.59
C VAL A 68 12.90 -11.71 -23.86
N VAL A 69 13.91 -12.24 -24.56
CA VAL A 69 15.24 -12.44 -23.99
C VAL A 69 16.31 -11.75 -24.83
N SER A 70 17.35 -11.25 -24.17
CA SER A 70 18.49 -10.60 -24.84
C SER A 70 19.72 -10.66 -23.92
N ASP A 71 20.92 -10.81 -24.46
CA ASP A 71 22.14 -10.76 -23.67
C ASP A 71 23.33 -10.17 -24.44
N PHE A 72 24.32 -9.64 -23.71
CA PHE A 72 25.55 -9.13 -24.30
C PHE A 72 26.77 -9.33 -23.39
N GLN A 73 27.95 -9.38 -24.01
CA GLN A 73 29.24 -9.37 -23.33
C GLN A 73 29.81 -7.94 -23.26
N GLY A 74 30.41 -7.59 -22.12
CA GLY A 74 31.14 -6.35 -21.93
C GLY A 74 32.50 -6.33 -22.66
N GLY A 75 32.93 -5.14 -23.08
CA GLY A 75 34.16 -4.95 -23.86
C GLY A 75 35.47 -4.94 -23.05
N LYS A 76 35.42 -4.90 -21.71
CA LYS A 76 36.61 -4.90 -20.84
C LYS A 76 37.07 -6.29 -20.40
N GLY A 77 36.49 -7.35 -20.96
CA GLY A 77 36.86 -8.74 -20.65
C GLY A 77 35.97 -9.39 -19.58
N PRO A 78 36.46 -10.45 -18.91
CA PRO A 78 35.66 -11.27 -18.01
C PRO A 78 35.21 -10.51 -16.77
N GLY A 79 34.13 -10.98 -16.15
CA GLY A 79 33.49 -10.37 -14.99
C GLY A 79 32.14 -11.06 -14.72
N PRO A 80 31.36 -10.57 -13.76
CA PRO A 80 30.11 -11.20 -13.37
C PRO A 80 29.06 -11.18 -14.48
N ARG A 81 28.18 -12.18 -14.50
CA ARG A 81 26.95 -12.23 -15.29
C ARG A 81 25.79 -11.72 -14.44
N VAL A 82 25.21 -10.59 -14.84
CA VAL A 82 24.05 -9.98 -14.19
C VAL A 82 22.79 -10.27 -15.01
N VAL A 83 21.77 -10.86 -14.41
CA VAL A 83 20.48 -11.13 -15.03
C VAL A 83 19.45 -10.12 -14.53
N LEU A 84 18.78 -9.45 -15.45
CA LEU A 84 17.67 -8.55 -15.19
C LEU A 84 16.37 -9.31 -15.54
N ASN A 85 15.63 -9.75 -14.52
CA ASN A 85 14.45 -10.59 -14.66
C ASN A 85 13.19 -9.81 -14.25
N GLY A 86 12.15 -9.82 -15.07
CA GLY A 86 10.85 -9.24 -14.72
C GLY A 86 9.73 -9.83 -15.54
N HIS A 87 8.55 -10.00 -14.94
CA HIS A 87 7.41 -10.59 -15.62
C HIS A 87 6.60 -9.56 -16.43
N VAL A 88 5.84 -10.07 -17.40
CA VAL A 88 5.10 -9.29 -18.40
C VAL A 88 3.60 -9.51 -18.27
N ASP A 89 3.19 -10.69 -17.80
CA ASP A 89 1.80 -10.99 -17.49
C ASP A 89 1.29 -10.23 -16.26
N VAL A 90 -0.03 -10.17 -16.11
CA VAL A 90 -0.67 -9.43 -15.03
C VAL A 90 -1.92 -10.16 -14.58
N PHE A 91 -2.36 -9.97 -13.35
CA PHE A 91 -3.68 -10.47 -12.94
C PHE A 91 -4.86 -9.99 -13.84
N PRO A 92 -5.92 -10.80 -14.01
CA PRO A 92 -7.12 -10.41 -14.75
C PRO A 92 -7.86 -9.21 -14.14
N VAL A 93 -8.60 -8.48 -14.97
CA VAL A 93 -9.32 -7.24 -14.58
C VAL A 93 -10.82 -7.44 -14.36
N GLY A 94 -11.31 -8.69 -14.36
CA GLY A 94 -12.73 -9.00 -14.26
C GLY A 94 -13.54 -8.46 -15.44
N ASP A 95 -14.78 -8.05 -15.18
CA ASP A 95 -15.65 -7.36 -16.15
C ASP A 95 -15.35 -5.85 -16.26
N GLY A 96 -14.33 -5.37 -15.54
CA GLY A 96 -13.98 -3.95 -15.45
C GLY A 96 -14.86 -3.14 -14.48
N SER A 97 -15.92 -3.72 -13.93
CA SER A 97 -16.74 -3.04 -12.91
C SER A 97 -15.91 -2.85 -11.63
N GLY A 98 -15.85 -1.62 -11.13
CA GLY A 98 -15.03 -1.25 -9.96
C GLY A 98 -13.75 -0.49 -10.28
N TRP A 99 -13.37 -0.34 -11.55
CA TRP A 99 -12.31 0.58 -11.93
C TRP A 99 -12.85 1.99 -12.18
N SER A 100 -12.18 3.01 -11.63
CA SER A 100 -12.50 4.42 -11.89
C SER A 100 -12.00 4.91 -13.26
N ARG A 101 -11.16 4.12 -13.93
CA ARG A 101 -10.56 4.36 -15.26
C ARG A 101 -10.45 3.04 -16.00
N ASP A 102 -10.30 3.08 -17.31
CA ASP A 102 -9.96 1.87 -18.05
C ASP A 102 -8.66 1.25 -17.49
N PRO A 103 -8.65 -0.02 -17.05
CA PRO A 103 -7.45 -0.67 -16.54
C PRO A 103 -6.30 -0.74 -17.54
N TRP A 104 -6.56 -0.56 -18.84
CA TRP A 104 -5.55 -0.55 -19.90
C TRP A 104 -5.28 0.86 -20.45
N SER A 105 -5.78 1.91 -19.80
CA SER A 105 -5.61 3.30 -20.27
C SER A 105 -4.15 3.74 -20.35
N GLY A 106 -3.35 3.42 -19.34
CA GLY A 106 -2.04 4.04 -19.16
C GLY A 106 -2.14 5.55 -18.87
N ASP A 107 -3.28 6.02 -18.37
CA ASP A 107 -3.53 7.44 -18.10
C ASP A 107 -2.48 8.00 -17.11
N ILE A 108 -2.00 9.22 -17.36
CA ILE A 108 -1.17 9.95 -16.40
C ILE A 108 -2.01 11.06 -15.77
N VAL A 109 -2.24 10.96 -14.46
CA VAL A 109 -3.04 11.91 -13.68
C VAL A 109 -2.29 12.24 -12.40
N ASP A 110 -2.16 13.53 -12.08
CA ASP A 110 -1.43 14.03 -10.91
C ASP A 110 0.00 13.46 -10.77
N GLY A 111 0.67 13.28 -11.92
CA GLY A 111 2.02 12.72 -11.98
C GLY A 111 2.11 11.22 -11.69
N ARG A 112 1.00 10.48 -11.79
CA ARG A 112 0.94 9.02 -11.61
C ARG A 112 0.39 8.35 -12.85
N LEU A 113 0.98 7.23 -13.23
CA LEU A 113 0.48 6.38 -14.31
C LEU A 113 -0.52 5.37 -13.75
N HIS A 114 -1.67 5.23 -14.39
CA HIS A 114 -2.77 4.38 -13.96
C HIS A 114 -2.99 3.21 -14.93
N GLY A 115 -3.21 2.02 -14.38
CA GLY A 115 -3.55 0.82 -15.14
C GLY A 115 -3.24 -0.47 -14.38
N ARG A 116 -3.77 -1.59 -14.86
CA ARG A 116 -3.40 -2.94 -14.42
C ARG A 116 -1.97 -3.21 -14.86
N GLY A 117 -1.19 -3.76 -13.94
CA GLY A 117 0.20 -4.11 -14.19
C GLY A 117 1.19 -3.01 -13.84
N VAL A 118 0.74 -1.77 -13.62
CA VAL A 118 1.65 -0.64 -13.37
C VAL A 118 2.55 -0.93 -12.17
N VAL A 119 1.97 -1.30 -11.04
CA VAL A 119 2.72 -1.62 -9.82
C VAL A 119 3.33 -3.02 -9.89
N ASP A 120 2.57 -3.98 -10.40
CA ASP A 120 2.89 -5.40 -10.38
C ASP A 120 2.79 -6.01 -11.79
N MET A 121 3.91 -6.13 -12.53
CA MET A 121 5.20 -5.47 -12.23
C MET A 121 5.76 -4.68 -13.43
N LYS A 122 4.91 -4.24 -14.36
CA LYS A 122 5.32 -3.58 -15.61
C LYS A 122 6.21 -2.35 -15.42
N SER A 123 6.06 -1.57 -14.35
CA SER A 123 7.00 -0.46 -14.07
C SER A 123 8.39 -0.96 -13.70
N GLY A 124 8.47 -2.04 -12.92
CA GLY A 124 9.72 -2.72 -12.58
C GLY A 124 10.38 -3.31 -13.82
N THR A 125 9.62 -4.10 -14.60
CA THR A 125 10.09 -4.71 -15.85
C THR A 125 10.55 -3.65 -16.85
N ALA A 126 9.79 -2.56 -17.03
CA ALA A 126 10.18 -1.44 -17.90
C ALA A 126 11.49 -0.79 -17.42
N SER A 127 11.66 -0.60 -16.11
CA SER A 127 12.89 -0.04 -15.54
C SER A 127 14.11 -0.93 -15.82
N LEU A 128 13.97 -2.25 -15.72
CA LEU A 128 15.02 -3.22 -16.07
C LEU A 128 15.36 -3.17 -17.56
N ILE A 129 14.36 -3.11 -18.45
CA ILE A 129 14.54 -3.00 -19.90
C ILE A 129 15.24 -1.69 -20.28
N ILE A 130 14.83 -0.57 -19.68
CA ILE A 130 15.47 0.74 -19.89
C ILE A 130 16.93 0.67 -19.41
N ALA A 131 17.18 0.16 -18.21
CA ALA A 131 18.55 0.01 -17.69
C ALA A 131 19.40 -0.86 -18.63
N TYR A 132 18.86 -1.99 -19.10
CA TYR A 132 19.51 -2.86 -20.08
C TYR A 132 19.91 -2.11 -21.34
N ALA A 133 19.01 -1.31 -21.92
CA ALA A 133 19.28 -0.54 -23.13
C ALA A 133 20.44 0.46 -22.94
N PHE A 134 20.44 1.20 -21.82
CA PHE A 134 21.52 2.13 -21.52
C PHE A 134 22.86 1.45 -21.23
N LEU A 135 22.83 0.24 -20.64
CA LEU A 135 24.01 -0.60 -20.43
C LEU A 135 24.53 -1.15 -21.76
N TYR A 136 23.64 -1.57 -22.67
CA TYR A 136 24.00 -2.08 -23.99
C TYR A 136 24.75 -1.02 -24.83
N GLU A 137 24.29 0.22 -24.85
CA GLU A 137 25.00 1.33 -25.51
C GLU A 137 26.43 1.51 -24.98
N ARG A 138 26.64 1.22 -23.69
CA ARG A 138 27.91 1.39 -22.97
C ARG A 138 28.64 0.08 -22.73
N ARG A 139 28.23 -1.01 -23.39
CA ARG A 139 28.78 -2.37 -23.15
C ARG A 139 30.30 -2.43 -23.28
N HIS A 140 30.90 -1.62 -24.15
CA HIS A 140 32.35 -1.51 -24.31
C HIS A 140 33.09 -1.02 -23.04
N LEU A 141 32.39 -0.40 -22.09
CA LEU A 141 32.93 0.08 -20.81
C LEU A 141 32.79 -0.93 -19.66
N LEU A 142 32.09 -2.04 -19.88
CA LEU A 142 31.72 -3.01 -18.85
C LEU A 142 32.63 -4.25 -18.92
N SER A 143 32.89 -4.85 -17.76
CA SER A 143 33.45 -6.19 -17.61
C SER A 143 32.30 -7.16 -17.33
N GLY A 144 32.43 -8.42 -17.75
CA GLY A 144 31.38 -9.43 -17.54
C GLY A 144 30.28 -9.39 -18.60
N SER A 145 29.06 -9.78 -18.23
CA SER A 145 27.92 -9.87 -19.16
C SER A 145 26.61 -9.50 -18.49
N VAL A 146 25.62 -9.12 -19.31
CA VAL A 146 24.27 -8.80 -18.84
C VAL A 146 23.24 -9.56 -19.67
N ALA A 147 22.29 -10.20 -19.01
CA ALA A 147 21.12 -10.82 -19.62
C ALA A 147 19.84 -10.08 -19.21
N LEU A 148 18.89 -9.98 -20.12
CA LEU A 148 17.53 -9.49 -19.91
C LEU A 148 16.57 -10.65 -20.14
N CYS A 149 15.74 -10.93 -19.15
CA CYS A 149 14.68 -11.93 -19.19
C CYS A 149 13.35 -11.24 -18.85
N ALA A 150 12.61 -10.79 -19.87
CA ALA A 150 11.24 -10.33 -19.72
C ALA A 150 10.29 -11.51 -19.96
N VAL A 151 9.79 -12.10 -18.88
CA VAL A 151 9.18 -13.42 -18.89
C VAL A 151 7.65 -13.39 -18.82
N ALA A 152 7.00 -14.42 -19.32
CA ALA A 152 5.57 -14.66 -19.16
C ALA A 152 5.32 -15.66 -18.02
N ASP A 153 4.05 -15.83 -17.66
CA ASP A 153 3.51 -16.94 -16.85
C ASP A 153 3.78 -16.86 -15.33
N GLU A 154 4.39 -15.79 -14.81
CA GLU A 154 4.74 -15.64 -13.38
C GLU A 154 3.50 -15.76 -12.48
N GLU A 155 2.41 -15.11 -12.88
CA GLU A 155 1.16 -15.01 -12.10
C GLU A 155 0.47 -16.38 -11.93
N THR A 156 0.86 -17.37 -12.75
CA THR A 156 0.39 -18.76 -12.69
C THR A 156 1.51 -19.76 -12.37
N GLY A 157 2.66 -19.26 -11.91
CA GLY A 157 3.76 -20.04 -11.34
C GLY A 157 5.01 -20.17 -12.21
N GLY A 158 5.15 -19.37 -13.26
CA GLY A 158 6.41 -19.19 -14.00
C GLY A 158 6.89 -20.39 -14.81
N LYS A 159 6.03 -21.39 -15.05
CA LYS A 159 6.41 -22.64 -15.73
C LYS A 159 6.99 -22.36 -17.12
N TRP A 160 6.34 -21.49 -17.88
CA TRP A 160 6.75 -21.13 -19.24
C TRP A 160 7.63 -19.87 -19.30
N GLY A 161 7.90 -19.25 -18.14
CA GLY A 161 8.73 -18.08 -17.97
C GLY A 161 10.14 -18.40 -17.50
N THR A 162 10.52 -17.84 -16.35
CA THR A 162 11.87 -17.98 -15.78
C THR A 162 12.25 -19.44 -15.57
N LYS A 163 11.32 -20.29 -15.11
CA LYS A 163 11.60 -21.73 -14.90
C LYS A 163 12.08 -22.40 -16.18
N TYR A 164 11.35 -22.19 -17.27
CA TYR A 164 11.69 -22.75 -18.57
C TYR A 164 13.09 -22.31 -19.01
N LEU A 165 13.37 -21.00 -18.94
CA LEU A 165 14.67 -20.45 -19.35
C LEU A 165 15.83 -21.06 -18.56
N ILE A 166 15.69 -21.19 -17.24
CA ILE A 166 16.72 -21.77 -16.36
C ILE A 166 16.92 -23.27 -16.61
N GLU A 167 15.84 -24.04 -16.79
CA GLU A 167 15.93 -25.49 -17.03
C GLU A 167 16.58 -25.82 -18.38
N HIS A 168 16.42 -24.96 -19.38
CA HIS A 168 16.93 -25.21 -20.74
C HIS A 168 18.34 -24.66 -20.96
N ASP A 169 18.66 -23.50 -20.39
CA ASP A 169 19.99 -22.91 -20.52
C ASP A 169 20.34 -22.05 -19.29
N LYS A 170 20.62 -22.70 -18.16
CA LYS A 170 21.07 -22.03 -16.92
C LYS A 170 22.33 -21.19 -17.15
N GLN A 171 23.21 -21.61 -18.06
CA GLN A 171 24.47 -20.88 -18.28
C GLN A 171 24.22 -19.51 -18.92
N ARG A 172 23.26 -19.43 -19.84
CA ARG A 172 22.87 -18.18 -20.49
C ARG A 172 21.85 -17.40 -19.65
N TRP A 173 20.84 -18.03 -19.07
CA TRP A 173 19.74 -17.29 -18.41
C TRP A 173 19.87 -17.23 -16.88
N GLY A 174 20.81 -17.96 -16.30
CA GLY A 174 21.34 -17.74 -14.95
C GLY A 174 22.53 -16.78 -14.95
N GLY A 175 23.05 -16.49 -13.77
CA GLY A 175 24.21 -15.60 -13.61
C GLY A 175 24.78 -15.60 -12.20
N ASP A 176 25.71 -14.71 -11.91
CA ASP A 176 26.22 -14.51 -10.54
C ASP A 176 25.24 -13.70 -9.69
N LEU A 177 24.49 -12.80 -10.36
CA LEU A 177 23.49 -11.94 -9.75
C LEU A 177 22.23 -11.90 -10.61
N MET A 178 21.06 -12.08 -10.00
CA MET A 178 19.76 -11.80 -10.60
C MET A 178 19.06 -10.66 -9.86
N LEU A 179 18.64 -9.65 -10.61
CA LEU A 179 17.85 -8.52 -10.12
C LEU A 179 16.42 -8.66 -10.64
N CYS A 180 15.46 -8.68 -9.71
CA CYS A 180 14.04 -8.58 -10.02
C CYS A 180 13.46 -7.29 -9.45
N ALA A 181 12.55 -6.65 -10.18
CA ALA A 181 12.02 -5.34 -9.84
C ALA A 181 10.56 -5.36 -9.35
N GLU A 182 10.19 -6.40 -8.59
CA GLU A 182 8.89 -6.53 -7.93
C GLU A 182 8.57 -5.32 -7.02
N PRO A 183 7.28 -5.04 -6.73
CA PRO A 183 6.90 -3.90 -5.93
C PRO A 183 7.28 -4.11 -4.46
N GLY A 184 8.42 -3.53 -4.06
CA GLY A 184 8.92 -3.51 -2.67
C GLY A 184 9.00 -2.12 -2.01
N GLY A 185 8.65 -1.05 -2.73
CA GLY A 185 8.76 0.33 -2.22
C GLY A 185 10.20 0.87 -2.19
N LEU A 186 10.37 2.16 -1.91
CA LEU A 186 11.69 2.83 -1.98
C LEU A 186 12.60 2.53 -0.80
N ASP A 187 12.00 2.14 0.32
CA ASP A 187 12.68 2.09 1.61
C ASP A 187 13.12 0.65 1.96
N THR A 188 12.98 -0.30 1.02
CA THR A 188 13.28 -1.72 1.30
C THR A 188 14.02 -2.42 0.17
N ILE A 189 14.79 -3.45 0.52
CA ILE A 189 15.39 -4.43 -0.39
C ILE A 189 14.87 -5.80 0.00
N ARG A 190 14.24 -6.53 -0.90
CA ARG A 190 13.70 -7.86 -0.60
C ARG A 190 14.75 -8.92 -0.95
N PHE A 191 15.35 -9.50 0.09
CA PHE A 191 16.41 -10.50 -0.08
C PHE A 191 15.92 -11.93 0.15
N ALA A 192 14.67 -12.10 0.59
CA ALA A 192 14.09 -13.39 0.91
C ALA A 192 12.57 -13.35 0.77
N GLU A 193 11.96 -14.50 0.49
CA GLU A 193 10.52 -14.63 0.27
C GLU A 193 10.00 -15.97 0.80
N LYS A 194 8.76 -15.95 1.28
CA LYS A 194 8.04 -17.17 1.67
C LYS A 194 7.69 -17.99 0.43
N GLY A 195 7.82 -19.31 0.56
CA GLY A 195 7.26 -20.25 -0.39
C GLY A 195 5.74 -20.31 -0.29
N THR A 196 5.12 -20.93 -1.28
CA THR A 196 3.67 -21.11 -1.36
C THR A 196 3.36 -22.59 -1.60
N LEU A 197 2.44 -23.16 -0.83
CA LEU A 197 1.91 -24.50 -1.03
C LEU A 197 0.39 -24.41 -1.10
N ARG A 198 -0.17 -24.71 -2.28
CA ARG A 198 -1.63 -24.70 -2.49
C ARG A 198 -2.17 -26.11 -2.59
N LEU A 199 -3.20 -26.39 -1.80
CA LEU A 199 -3.80 -27.71 -1.69
C LEU A 199 -5.31 -27.62 -1.93
N THR A 200 -5.84 -28.52 -2.74
CA THR A 200 -7.29 -28.81 -2.80
C THR A 200 -7.54 -30.06 -1.97
N CYS A 201 -8.42 -29.95 -0.98
CA CYS A 201 -8.77 -31.04 -0.07
C CYS A 201 -10.24 -31.42 -0.26
N THR A 202 -10.50 -32.72 -0.38
CA THR A 202 -11.85 -33.27 -0.51
C THR A 202 -12.12 -34.20 0.66
N VAL A 203 -13.19 -33.90 1.41
CA VAL A 203 -13.70 -34.71 2.52
C VAL A 203 -14.98 -35.38 2.08
N GLU A 204 -15.03 -36.69 2.21
CA GLU A 204 -16.19 -37.52 1.87
C GLU A 204 -16.65 -38.33 3.08
N THR A 205 -17.96 -38.36 3.29
CA THR A 205 -18.63 -39.07 4.37
C THR A 205 -19.95 -39.65 3.87
N LYS A 206 -20.55 -40.56 4.64
CA LYS A 206 -21.92 -40.97 4.39
C LYS A 206 -22.89 -39.81 4.63
N GLY A 207 -23.87 -39.64 3.74
CA GLY A 207 -24.93 -38.65 3.85
C GLY A 207 -26.11 -39.18 4.67
N ALA A 208 -26.95 -38.24 5.12
CA ALA A 208 -28.17 -38.57 5.86
C ALA A 208 -29.14 -37.38 5.89
N LEU A 209 -30.33 -37.58 6.44
CA LEU A 209 -31.24 -36.48 6.82
C LEU A 209 -30.69 -35.78 8.07
N GLY A 210 -30.87 -34.44 8.15
CA GLY A 210 -30.34 -33.58 9.21
C GLY A 210 -30.48 -34.12 10.66
N PRO A 211 -31.62 -34.71 11.06
CA PRO A 211 -31.79 -35.27 12.40
C PRO A 211 -30.92 -36.48 12.75
N TYR A 212 -30.34 -37.19 11.77
CA TYR A 212 -29.65 -38.47 11.98
C TYR A 212 -28.13 -38.33 12.15
N LEU A 213 -27.68 -37.31 12.89
CA LEU A 213 -26.25 -37.04 13.14
C LEU A 213 -25.50 -38.17 13.87
N HIS A 214 -26.22 -39.10 14.52
CA HIS A 214 -25.64 -40.29 15.13
C HIS A 214 -25.13 -41.30 14.09
N LEU A 215 -25.62 -41.25 12.85
CA LEU A 215 -25.17 -42.12 11.76
C LEU A 215 -23.93 -41.59 11.05
N THR A 216 -23.76 -40.27 11.03
CA THR A 216 -22.67 -39.57 10.36
C THR A 216 -22.59 -38.13 10.83
N LYS A 217 -21.38 -37.64 11.05
CA LYS A 217 -21.14 -36.22 11.37
C LYS A 217 -21.26 -35.31 10.15
N GLY A 218 -21.17 -35.87 8.94
CA GLY A 218 -21.22 -35.15 7.66
C GLY A 218 -19.89 -34.49 7.28
N ALA A 219 -19.71 -34.28 5.97
CA ALA A 219 -18.44 -33.83 5.41
C ALA A 219 -18.05 -32.41 5.83
N ILE A 220 -19.00 -31.47 5.91
CA ILE A 220 -18.69 -30.08 6.30
C ILE A 220 -18.21 -30.01 7.76
N ARG A 221 -18.86 -30.73 8.67
CA ARG A 221 -18.46 -30.74 10.09
C ARG A 221 -17.09 -31.39 10.27
N THR A 222 -16.82 -32.49 9.57
CA THR A 222 -15.51 -33.13 9.55
C THR A 222 -14.45 -32.21 8.96
N ALA A 223 -14.72 -31.57 7.82
CA ALA A 223 -13.83 -30.61 7.18
C ALA A 223 -13.49 -29.44 8.10
N SER A 224 -14.48 -28.86 8.80
CA SER A 224 -14.25 -27.77 9.75
C SER A 224 -13.31 -28.17 10.89
N ALA A 225 -13.47 -29.36 11.46
CA ALA A 225 -12.58 -29.86 12.50
C ALA A 225 -11.17 -30.14 11.96
N PHE A 226 -11.08 -30.79 10.79
CA PHE A 226 -9.81 -31.07 10.12
C PHE A 226 -9.04 -29.80 9.76
N ILE A 227 -9.71 -28.79 9.20
CA ILE A 227 -9.13 -27.47 8.87
C ILE A 227 -8.54 -26.83 10.13
N ASN A 228 -9.29 -26.80 11.24
CA ASN A 228 -8.81 -26.21 12.49
C ASN A 228 -7.56 -26.93 13.02
N GLU A 229 -7.52 -28.27 12.94
CA GLU A 229 -6.34 -29.03 13.35
C GLU A 229 -5.15 -28.76 12.42
N VAL A 230 -5.36 -28.74 11.09
CA VAL A 230 -4.30 -28.42 10.13
C VAL A 230 -3.73 -27.01 10.36
N ILE A 231 -4.58 -25.99 10.53
CA ILE A 231 -4.13 -24.62 10.84
C ILE A 231 -3.27 -24.63 12.11
N LYS A 232 -3.79 -25.19 13.20
CA LYS A 232 -3.10 -25.23 14.48
C LYS A 232 -1.77 -25.98 14.41
N SER A 233 -1.75 -27.16 13.80
CA SER A 233 -0.55 -27.98 13.72
C SER A 233 0.50 -27.33 12.81
N VAL A 234 0.12 -26.84 11.63
CA VAL A 234 1.05 -26.21 10.68
C VAL A 234 1.62 -24.92 11.25
N GLU A 235 0.79 -24.03 11.82
CA GLU A 235 1.26 -22.76 12.38
C GLU A 235 2.10 -22.92 13.66
N SER A 236 2.07 -24.10 14.28
CA SER A 236 2.90 -24.47 15.43
C SER A 236 4.24 -25.10 15.07
N LEU A 237 4.49 -25.40 13.78
CA LEU A 237 5.74 -26.03 13.36
C LEU A 237 6.95 -25.14 13.68
N PRO A 238 8.03 -25.71 14.24
CA PRO A 238 9.27 -24.98 14.40
C PRO A 238 9.87 -24.65 13.03
N VAL A 239 10.52 -23.49 12.93
CA VAL A 239 11.16 -23.00 11.71
C VAL A 239 12.66 -22.90 11.94
N ASP A 240 13.44 -23.53 11.07
CA ASP A 240 14.90 -23.45 11.08
C ASP A 240 15.36 -22.29 10.16
N LEU A 241 15.40 -21.08 10.71
CA LEU A 241 15.88 -19.90 10.00
C LEU A 241 17.41 -19.83 10.04
N PRO A 242 18.07 -19.36 8.96
CA PRO A 242 19.48 -19.01 9.02
C PRO A 242 19.76 -18.01 10.15
N VAL A 243 20.82 -18.25 10.93
CA VAL A 243 21.15 -17.47 12.14
C VAL A 243 21.33 -15.98 11.82
N GLU A 244 21.91 -15.65 10.67
CA GLU A 244 22.08 -14.27 10.20
C GLU A 244 20.74 -13.59 9.95
N MET A 245 19.77 -14.34 9.40
CA MET A 245 18.42 -13.86 9.14
C MET A 245 17.64 -13.65 10.44
N GLU A 246 17.73 -14.59 11.38
CA GLU A 246 17.11 -14.47 12.70
C GLU A 246 17.62 -13.21 13.43
N ARG A 247 18.94 -13.03 13.50
CA ARG A 247 19.56 -11.83 14.08
C ARG A 247 19.13 -10.54 13.39
N HIS A 248 18.96 -10.58 12.07
CA HIS A 248 18.53 -9.41 11.31
C HIS A 248 17.06 -9.05 11.57
N LEU A 249 16.18 -10.05 11.65
CA LEU A 249 14.76 -9.86 11.97
C LEU A 249 14.53 -9.30 13.38
N GLU A 250 15.47 -9.51 14.32
CA GLU A 250 15.37 -8.96 15.67
C GLU A 250 15.60 -7.44 15.75
N LYS A 251 16.23 -6.84 14.73
CA LYS A 251 16.55 -5.41 14.71
C LYS A 251 15.28 -4.54 14.67
N PRO A 252 15.13 -3.54 15.56
CA PRO A 252 13.92 -2.71 15.62
C PRO A 252 13.59 -1.99 14.30
N GLU A 253 14.59 -1.50 13.58
CA GLU A 253 14.44 -0.85 12.29
C GLU A 253 13.93 -1.79 11.20
N VAL A 254 14.33 -3.06 11.23
CA VAL A 254 13.87 -4.09 10.29
C VAL A 254 12.42 -4.44 10.57
N LYS A 255 12.05 -4.60 11.85
CA LYS A 255 10.65 -4.82 12.27
C LYS A 255 9.74 -3.69 11.79
N ARG A 256 10.15 -2.43 12.01
CA ARG A 256 9.39 -1.26 11.53
C ARG A 256 9.26 -1.25 10.00
N ALA A 257 10.35 -1.51 9.28
CA ALA A 257 10.34 -1.53 7.81
C ALA A 257 9.40 -2.61 7.25
N ILE A 258 9.41 -3.81 7.85
CA ILE A 258 8.52 -4.92 7.48
C ILE A 258 7.05 -4.51 7.64
N ASP A 259 6.68 -4.01 8.82
CA ASP A 259 5.28 -3.64 9.10
C ASP A 259 4.84 -2.42 8.28
N GLN A 260 5.73 -1.47 8.01
CA GLN A 260 5.42 -0.33 7.15
C GLN A 260 5.23 -0.75 5.68
N ALA A 261 6.02 -1.70 5.19
CA ALA A 261 6.00 -2.13 3.80
C ALA A 261 4.84 -3.09 3.48
N MET A 262 4.48 -3.97 4.42
CA MET A 262 3.53 -5.06 4.18
C MET A 262 2.28 -5.02 5.08
N GLY A 263 2.23 -4.09 6.03
CA GLY A 263 1.10 -3.89 6.93
C GLY A 263 1.43 -4.26 8.38
N PRO A 264 0.81 -3.59 9.37
CA PRO A 264 1.05 -3.86 10.79
C PRO A 264 0.80 -5.32 11.17
N GLY A 265 1.71 -5.89 11.97
CA GLY A 265 1.63 -7.27 12.45
C GLY A 265 2.29 -8.31 11.53
N THR A 266 2.80 -7.89 10.36
CA THR A 266 3.54 -8.78 9.46
C THR A 266 4.77 -9.39 10.15
N THR A 267 5.43 -8.62 11.02
CA THR A 267 6.56 -9.09 11.85
C THR A 267 6.24 -10.34 12.69
N THR A 268 4.98 -10.56 13.06
CA THR A 268 4.56 -11.71 13.87
C THR A 268 4.42 -13.01 13.07
N ILE A 269 4.30 -12.91 11.74
CA ILE A 269 3.99 -14.05 10.85
C ILE A 269 5.03 -14.27 9.73
N ILE A 270 5.96 -13.33 9.52
CA ILE A 270 6.92 -13.39 8.41
C ILE A 270 7.90 -14.57 8.53
N ALA A 271 8.25 -14.91 9.76
CA ALA A 271 9.15 -15.99 10.14
C ALA A 271 8.43 -17.30 10.50
N ARG A 272 7.12 -17.41 10.25
CA ARG A 272 6.29 -18.56 10.65
C ARG A 272 5.46 -19.07 9.49
N PRO A 273 5.11 -20.36 9.43
CA PRO A 273 4.07 -20.81 8.51
C PRO A 273 2.74 -20.12 8.82
N THR A 274 1.96 -19.86 7.77
CA THR A 274 0.59 -19.34 7.90
C THR A 274 -0.33 -20.10 6.97
N VAL A 275 -1.54 -20.40 7.42
CA VAL A 275 -2.53 -21.16 6.64
C VAL A 275 -3.76 -20.31 6.37
N ASN A 276 -4.02 -20.02 5.10
CA ASN A 276 -5.25 -19.38 4.66
C ASN A 276 -6.21 -20.41 4.06
N VAL A 277 -7.47 -20.40 4.50
CA VAL A 277 -8.55 -21.21 3.89
C VAL A 277 -9.24 -20.35 2.83
N GLY A 278 -8.81 -20.49 1.58
CA GLY A 278 -9.24 -19.62 0.49
C GLY A 278 -10.67 -19.90 0.01
N THR A 279 -11.07 -21.16 -0.02
CA THR A 279 -12.42 -21.57 -0.45
C THR A 279 -12.93 -22.75 0.38
N ILE A 280 -14.25 -22.84 0.55
CA ILE A 280 -14.93 -24.00 1.12
C ILE A 280 -16.31 -24.15 0.47
N LYS A 281 -16.65 -25.35 0.01
CA LYS A 281 -17.91 -25.68 -0.67
C LYS A 281 -18.39 -27.05 -0.24
N GLY A 282 -19.65 -27.14 0.22
CA GLY A 282 -20.26 -28.41 0.58
C GLY A 282 -21.75 -28.26 0.90
N GLY A 283 -22.49 -29.34 0.76
CA GLY A 283 -23.93 -29.41 1.06
C GLY A 283 -24.83 -28.90 -0.06
N LEU A 284 -26.05 -29.46 -0.08
CA LEU A 284 -27.07 -29.18 -1.09
C LEU A 284 -28.30 -28.49 -0.51
N LYS A 285 -28.79 -28.97 0.65
CA LYS A 285 -29.94 -28.42 1.37
C LYS A 285 -29.68 -28.47 2.87
N VAL A 286 -30.24 -27.51 3.60
CA VAL A 286 -30.07 -27.35 5.06
C VAL A 286 -30.51 -28.57 5.87
N ASN A 287 -31.48 -29.34 5.38
CA ASN A 287 -32.02 -30.52 6.06
C ASN A 287 -31.32 -31.82 5.67
N MET A 288 -30.18 -31.76 4.99
CA MET A 288 -29.37 -32.91 4.60
C MET A 288 -27.97 -32.81 5.23
N ILE A 289 -27.50 -33.91 5.79
CA ILE A 289 -26.11 -34.08 6.21
C ILE A 289 -25.28 -34.30 4.94
N PRO A 290 -24.32 -33.41 4.63
CA PRO A 290 -23.60 -33.39 3.36
C PRO A 290 -22.62 -34.56 3.24
N GLU A 291 -22.57 -35.16 2.05
CA GLU A 291 -21.65 -36.26 1.71
C GLU A 291 -20.25 -35.77 1.38
N THR A 292 -20.14 -34.61 0.74
CA THR A 292 -18.86 -34.07 0.24
C THR A 292 -18.66 -32.63 0.69
N CYS A 293 -17.42 -32.29 1.01
CA CYS A 293 -16.95 -30.93 1.25
C CYS A 293 -15.58 -30.77 0.57
N ILE A 294 -15.43 -29.74 -0.26
CA ILE A 294 -14.17 -29.40 -0.92
C ILE A 294 -13.71 -28.04 -0.40
N PHE A 295 -12.46 -27.93 -0.01
CA PHE A 295 -11.86 -26.66 0.43
C PHE A 295 -10.43 -26.53 -0.09
N GLU A 296 -9.95 -25.30 -0.18
CA GLU A 296 -8.62 -24.98 -0.68
C GLU A 296 -7.80 -24.22 0.35
N LEU A 297 -6.56 -24.64 0.52
CA LEU A 297 -5.59 -24.04 1.44
C LEU A 297 -4.48 -23.33 0.67
N ASP A 298 -4.14 -22.10 1.06
CA ASP A 298 -2.92 -21.38 0.67
C ASP A 298 -2.01 -21.32 1.90
N ILE A 299 -0.94 -22.12 1.88
CA ILE A 299 0.01 -22.23 2.98
C ILE A 299 1.29 -21.48 2.60
N ARG A 300 1.67 -20.46 3.38
CA ARG A 300 2.92 -19.71 3.15
C ARG A 300 4.03 -20.27 4.02
N MET A 301 5.10 -20.74 3.38
CA MET A 301 6.22 -21.42 4.02
C MET A 301 7.38 -20.44 4.24
N PRO A 302 7.81 -20.15 5.47
CA PRO A 302 8.97 -19.31 5.71
C PRO A 302 10.27 -19.96 5.20
N VAL A 303 11.34 -19.17 5.16
CA VAL A 303 12.68 -19.67 4.82
C VAL A 303 13.04 -20.82 5.77
N GLY A 304 13.56 -21.91 5.21
CA GLY A 304 13.88 -23.13 5.94
C GLY A 304 12.76 -24.17 6.00
N MET A 305 11.52 -23.81 5.66
CA MET A 305 10.37 -24.73 5.72
C MET A 305 10.10 -25.42 4.38
N ARG A 306 10.05 -26.76 4.39
CA ARG A 306 9.83 -27.56 3.18
C ARG A 306 8.39 -28.05 3.08
N GLU A 307 7.90 -28.16 1.85
CA GLU A 307 6.52 -28.59 1.57
C GLU A 307 6.21 -30.02 2.01
N ASP A 308 7.18 -30.93 1.93
CA ASP A 308 7.02 -32.32 2.33
C ASP A 308 6.84 -32.45 3.85
N THR A 309 7.51 -31.61 4.65
CA THR A 309 7.28 -31.56 6.10
C THR A 309 5.82 -31.24 6.42
N ILE A 310 5.19 -30.33 5.66
CA ILE A 310 3.78 -29.97 5.82
C ILE A 310 2.87 -31.09 5.33
N LEU A 311 3.17 -31.69 4.17
CA LEU A 311 2.38 -32.79 3.61
C LEU A 311 2.44 -34.04 4.51
N GLU A 312 3.61 -34.37 5.07
CA GLU A 312 3.78 -35.46 6.03
C GLU A 312 2.98 -35.20 7.30
N LEU A 313 3.07 -33.99 7.86
CA LEU A 313 2.27 -33.59 9.02
C LEU A 313 0.77 -33.78 8.75
N ILE A 314 0.25 -33.25 7.63
CA ILE A 314 -1.17 -33.40 7.29
C ILE A 314 -1.51 -34.88 7.10
N GLY A 315 -0.60 -35.68 6.52
CA GLY A 315 -0.72 -37.13 6.41
C GLY A 315 -0.91 -37.84 7.76
N THR A 316 -0.31 -37.34 8.84
CA THR A 316 -0.52 -37.87 10.20
C THR A 316 -1.86 -37.47 10.83
N ILE A 317 -2.48 -36.38 10.35
CA ILE A 317 -3.76 -35.87 10.86
C ILE A 317 -4.93 -36.63 10.21
N ILE A 318 -4.84 -36.97 8.92
CA ILE A 318 -5.92 -37.62 8.15
C ILE A 318 -6.52 -38.86 8.85
N PRO A 319 -5.73 -39.84 9.36
CA PRO A 319 -6.30 -41.04 9.99
C PRO A 319 -7.17 -40.78 11.22
N GLN A 320 -7.05 -39.63 11.86
CA GLN A 320 -7.83 -39.26 13.05
C GLN A 320 -9.31 -38.98 12.73
N TYR A 321 -9.64 -38.83 11.45
CA TYR A 321 -10.98 -38.46 10.98
C TYR A 321 -11.75 -39.63 10.35
N GLU A 322 -11.27 -40.86 10.48
CA GLU A 322 -12.04 -42.04 10.11
C GLU A 322 -13.42 -42.06 10.81
N PRO A 323 -14.50 -42.51 10.13
CA PRO A 323 -14.51 -43.18 8.82
C PRO A 323 -14.61 -42.22 7.62
N ALA A 324 -14.35 -40.92 7.77
CA ALA A 324 -14.33 -40.01 6.63
C ALA A 324 -13.13 -40.28 5.72
N SER A 325 -13.34 -40.19 4.41
CA SER A 325 -12.26 -40.18 3.43
C SER A 325 -11.79 -38.75 3.22
N ILE A 326 -10.50 -38.49 3.41
CA ILE A 326 -9.90 -37.18 3.14
C ILE A 326 -8.80 -37.36 2.10
N THR A 327 -8.93 -36.69 0.97
CA THR A 327 -7.95 -36.68 -0.11
C THR A 327 -7.37 -35.28 -0.30
N ILE A 328 -6.10 -35.21 -0.68
CA ILE A 328 -5.37 -33.95 -0.85
C ILE A 328 -4.70 -33.97 -2.21
N GLN A 329 -4.91 -32.91 -2.98
CA GLN A 329 -4.29 -32.68 -4.27
C GLN A 329 -3.45 -31.40 -4.21
N LYS A 330 -2.14 -31.53 -4.49
CA LYS A 330 -1.24 -30.38 -4.64
C LYS A 330 -1.52 -29.66 -5.96
N GLN A 331 -1.67 -28.35 -5.90
CA GLN A 331 -1.69 -27.49 -7.07
C GLN A 331 -0.25 -27.16 -7.48
N ALA A 332 0.38 -28.07 -8.23
CA ALA A 332 1.82 -28.03 -8.51
C ALA A 332 2.28 -26.75 -9.24
N ALA A 333 1.46 -26.21 -10.14
CA ALA A 333 1.77 -24.97 -10.85
C ALA A 333 1.81 -23.75 -9.91
N ALA A 334 0.98 -23.75 -8.87
CA ALA A 334 0.85 -22.62 -7.96
C ALA A 334 1.56 -22.85 -6.61
N SER A 335 2.50 -23.79 -6.56
CA SER A 335 3.27 -24.13 -5.36
C SER A 335 4.76 -23.98 -5.62
N ASN A 336 5.37 -23.01 -4.93
CA ASN A 336 6.77 -22.62 -5.10
C ASN A 336 7.53 -22.73 -3.78
N ARG A 337 8.84 -23.00 -3.86
CA ARG A 337 9.70 -23.02 -2.67
C ARG A 337 9.93 -21.61 -2.14
N PHE A 338 10.32 -21.50 -0.88
CA PHE A 338 10.90 -20.26 -0.38
C PHE A 338 12.23 -19.98 -1.10
N ASN A 339 12.64 -18.73 -1.09
CA ASN A 339 13.93 -18.32 -1.65
C ASN A 339 14.58 -17.28 -0.74
N TYR A 340 15.91 -17.29 -0.67
CA TYR A 340 16.66 -16.24 0.01
C TYR A 340 18.07 -16.08 -0.55
N SER A 341 18.57 -14.86 -0.46
CA SER A 341 19.95 -14.48 -0.70
C SER A 341 20.68 -14.24 0.61
N VAL A 342 22.01 -14.32 0.57
CA VAL A 342 22.85 -13.94 1.71
C VAL A 342 22.70 -12.44 1.96
N ILE A 343 22.35 -12.08 3.20
CA ILE A 343 22.05 -10.69 3.56
C ILE A 343 23.26 -9.76 3.45
N ASP A 344 24.46 -10.30 3.68
CA ASP A 344 25.73 -9.57 3.62
C ASP A 344 26.36 -9.58 2.21
N HIS A 345 25.60 -9.96 1.18
CA HIS A 345 26.10 -9.92 -0.19
C HIS A 345 26.41 -8.47 -0.62
N PRO A 346 27.56 -8.18 -1.26
CA PRO A 346 27.99 -6.81 -1.60
C PRO A 346 26.98 -5.98 -2.41
N ILE A 347 26.10 -6.65 -3.15
CA ILE A 347 25.01 -5.99 -3.90
C ILE A 347 24.04 -5.23 -3.00
N VAL A 348 23.80 -5.70 -1.78
CA VAL A 348 22.90 -5.02 -0.83
C VAL A 348 23.45 -3.64 -0.51
N ASP A 349 24.76 -3.53 -0.30
CA ASP A 349 25.42 -2.24 -0.06
C ASP A 349 25.46 -1.39 -1.32
N TYR A 350 25.72 -1.97 -2.49
CA TYR A 350 25.62 -1.23 -3.75
C TYR A 350 24.22 -0.66 -3.97
N LEU A 351 23.15 -1.39 -3.63
CA LEU A 351 21.77 -0.89 -3.74
C LEU A 351 21.50 0.24 -2.76
N LYS A 352 21.90 0.08 -1.49
CA LYS A 352 21.78 1.11 -0.46
C LYS A 352 22.50 2.39 -0.86
N ASP A 353 23.75 2.27 -1.29
CA ASP A 353 24.60 3.40 -1.70
C ASP A 353 24.03 4.10 -2.94
N ASN A 354 23.53 3.33 -3.92
CA ASN A 354 22.90 3.92 -5.09
C ASN A 354 21.59 4.63 -4.72
N ALA A 355 20.73 4.05 -3.89
CA ALA A 355 19.51 4.67 -3.41
C ALA A 355 19.80 5.98 -2.64
N LYS A 356 20.74 5.94 -1.68
CA LYS A 356 21.26 7.13 -0.96
C LYS A 356 21.79 8.18 -1.91
N SER A 357 22.54 7.80 -2.95
CA SER A 357 23.10 8.76 -3.90
C SER A 357 22.03 9.46 -4.76
N LEU A 358 20.87 8.83 -4.96
CA LEU A 358 19.75 9.37 -5.72
C LEU A 358 18.81 10.20 -4.82
N GLN A 359 18.72 9.87 -3.53
CA GLN A 359 17.95 10.61 -2.52
C GLN A 359 18.79 10.80 -1.25
N PRO A 360 19.69 11.80 -1.21
CA PRO A 360 20.60 12.02 -0.08
C PRO A 360 19.91 12.21 1.27
N ASP A 361 18.72 12.81 1.24
CA ASP A 361 17.91 13.09 2.42
C ASP A 361 17.04 11.90 2.87
N ALA A 362 17.01 10.80 2.10
CA ALA A 362 16.26 9.60 2.45
C ALA A 362 17.07 8.64 3.32
N GLU A 363 16.38 7.82 4.11
CA GLU A 363 17.00 6.69 4.78
C GLU A 363 17.49 5.66 3.75
N ALA A 364 18.53 4.90 4.11
CA ALA A 364 18.97 3.82 3.25
C ALA A 364 17.91 2.71 3.25
N PRO A 365 17.63 2.08 2.11
CA PRO A 365 16.65 1.01 2.07
C PRO A 365 17.09 -0.16 2.96
N ILE A 366 16.14 -0.70 3.71
CA ILE A 366 16.36 -1.74 4.70
C ILE A 366 16.13 -3.11 4.05
N PRO A 367 17.07 -4.06 4.15
CA PRO A 367 16.84 -5.42 3.70
C PRO A 367 15.72 -6.07 4.52
N ILE A 368 14.70 -6.62 3.87
CA ILE A 368 13.57 -7.29 4.52
C ILE A 368 13.24 -8.62 3.81
N LEU A 369 12.47 -9.45 4.50
CA LEU A 369 11.79 -10.60 3.92
C LEU A 369 10.49 -10.16 3.24
N SER A 370 9.98 -10.96 2.32
CA SER A 370 8.70 -10.80 1.63
C SER A 370 7.72 -11.91 2.02
N MET A 371 6.43 -11.56 2.16
CA MET A 371 5.35 -12.52 2.37
C MET A 371 4.90 -13.23 1.08
N GLY A 372 5.04 -12.57 -0.07
CA GLY A 372 4.76 -13.13 -1.39
C GLY A 372 6.01 -13.81 -1.96
N GLY A 373 5.79 -14.84 -2.79
CA GLY A 373 6.85 -15.50 -3.55
C GLY A 373 6.86 -15.01 -5.00
N SER A 374 7.98 -15.22 -5.70
CA SER A 374 8.17 -14.84 -7.10
C SER A 374 8.89 -15.95 -7.88
N ASP A 375 9.05 -15.72 -9.18
CA ASP A 375 9.85 -16.57 -10.06
C ASP A 375 11.36 -16.63 -9.73
N LEU A 376 11.84 -15.84 -8.76
CA LEU A 376 13.21 -15.93 -8.26
C LEU A 376 13.52 -17.22 -7.50
N SER A 377 12.51 -18.03 -7.16
CA SER A 377 12.70 -19.34 -6.53
C SER A 377 13.27 -20.41 -7.48
N TYR A 378 13.23 -20.20 -8.80
CA TYR A 378 13.74 -21.17 -9.77
C TYR A 378 15.27 -21.14 -9.95
N PRO A 379 15.94 -19.98 -10.13
CA PRO A 379 17.39 -19.92 -10.26
C PRO A 379 18.16 -20.50 -9.07
N SER A 380 17.64 -20.37 -7.84
CA SER A 380 18.24 -20.87 -6.60
C SER A 380 17.96 -22.35 -6.31
N SER A 381 17.13 -23.01 -7.13
CA SER A 381 16.78 -24.42 -6.96
C SER A 381 17.89 -25.41 -7.38
N LEU A 382 19.00 -24.90 -7.92
CA LEU A 382 20.12 -25.69 -8.41
C LEU A 382 21.27 -25.72 -7.39
N LYS A 383 21.08 -26.58 -6.38
CA LYS A 383 22.02 -27.10 -5.37
C LYS A 383 22.23 -26.29 -4.08
N PHE A 384 22.47 -27.08 -3.04
CA PHE A 384 22.45 -26.74 -1.63
C PHE A 384 23.77 -26.08 -1.19
N ARG A 385 23.62 -25.12 -0.26
CA ARG A 385 24.65 -24.30 0.40
C ARG A 385 25.10 -23.09 -0.42
N CYS A 386 24.60 -21.91 -0.04
CA CYS A 386 25.33 -20.65 -0.17
C CYS A 386 26.67 -20.74 0.57
N ALA A 387 27.63 -21.41 -0.04
CA ALA A 387 29.05 -21.44 0.28
C ALA A 387 29.90 -21.74 -0.97
N ASP A 388 29.27 -21.94 -2.13
CA ASP A 388 29.95 -22.05 -3.42
C ASP A 388 29.84 -20.71 -4.17
N PRO A 389 30.95 -20.03 -4.54
CA PRO A 389 30.93 -18.81 -5.33
C PRO A 389 30.35 -18.95 -6.75
N SER A 390 29.81 -20.13 -7.10
CA SER A 390 29.13 -20.43 -8.37
C SER A 390 27.58 -20.39 -8.32
N ASP A 391 26.97 -20.08 -7.17
CA ASP A 391 25.51 -19.96 -7.03
C ASP A 391 24.98 -18.55 -7.34
N THR A 392 23.92 -18.47 -8.14
CA THR A 392 23.24 -17.22 -8.52
C THR A 392 22.60 -16.54 -7.31
N THR A 393 23.15 -15.40 -6.89
CA THR A 393 22.51 -14.57 -5.87
C THR A 393 21.30 -13.87 -6.49
N SER A 394 20.09 -14.09 -5.97
CA SER A 394 18.86 -13.52 -6.53
C SER A 394 18.24 -12.51 -5.56
N LEU A 395 18.19 -11.23 -5.91
CA LEU A 395 17.56 -10.18 -5.11
C LEU A 395 16.39 -9.54 -5.82
N GLN A 396 15.31 -9.34 -5.07
CA GLN A 396 14.28 -8.37 -5.44
C GLN A 396 14.75 -6.98 -5.00
N CYS A 397 15.05 -6.15 -5.98
CA CYS A 397 15.40 -4.74 -5.78
C CYS A 397 14.23 -3.90 -6.25
N ALA A 398 13.53 -3.30 -5.30
CA ALA A 398 12.42 -2.43 -5.61
C ALA A 398 12.90 -1.17 -6.34
N PHE A 399 12.16 -0.75 -7.38
CA PHE A 399 12.35 0.54 -8.02
C PHE A 399 11.03 1.32 -8.12
N PHE A 400 11.15 2.61 -7.74
CA PHE A 400 10.25 3.74 -7.93
C PHE A 400 8.73 3.48 -7.99
N HIS A 401 8.13 3.18 -6.83
CA HIS A 401 6.75 3.57 -6.55
C HIS A 401 6.70 4.61 -5.43
N ARG A 402 6.26 5.84 -5.74
CA ARG A 402 5.79 6.78 -4.71
C ARG A 402 4.40 6.33 -4.29
N ASN A 403 4.31 5.48 -3.28
CA ASN A 403 3.13 5.53 -2.42
C ASN A 403 3.18 6.86 -1.66
N ILE A 404 2.48 7.88 -2.16
CA ILE A 404 2.14 9.03 -1.32
C ILE A 404 1.04 8.59 -0.39
N ALA A 405 1.41 7.82 0.63
CA ALA A 405 0.83 7.99 1.95
C ALA A 405 1.74 8.88 2.83
N ALA A 406 2.93 9.29 2.37
CA ALA A 406 3.88 10.03 3.22
C ALA A 406 4.64 11.21 2.56
N ARG A 407 4.33 11.62 1.33
CA ARG A 407 5.02 12.77 0.68
C ARG A 407 4.06 13.72 -0.04
N ARG A 408 3.11 14.30 0.70
CA ARG A 408 2.63 15.65 0.33
C ARG A 408 3.71 16.61 0.81
N SER A 409 4.21 17.46 -0.08
CA SER A 409 5.00 18.62 0.31
C SER A 409 4.24 19.34 1.41
N LEU A 410 4.83 19.42 2.60
CA LEU A 410 4.37 20.25 3.69
C LEU A 410 4.02 21.62 3.11
N ALA A 411 2.75 21.98 3.21
CA ALA A 411 2.29 23.30 2.81
C ALA A 411 3.19 24.33 3.50
N LYS A 412 3.75 25.26 2.72
CA LYS A 412 4.40 26.43 3.31
C LYS A 412 3.33 27.15 4.13
N ALA A 413 3.52 27.19 5.45
CA ALA A 413 2.71 28.01 6.33
C ALA A 413 2.78 29.46 5.87
N VAL A 414 1.62 30.13 5.84
CA VAL A 414 1.56 31.57 5.58
C VAL A 414 1.11 32.26 6.85
N ALA A 415 2.00 33.07 7.44
CA ALA A 415 1.72 33.83 8.64
C ALA A 415 0.69 34.94 8.38
N LEU A 416 -0.22 35.13 9.35
CA LEU A 416 -1.13 36.27 9.46
C LEU A 416 -0.39 37.40 10.19
N GLY A 417 0.12 38.38 9.43
CA GLY A 417 0.56 39.65 10.01
C GLY A 417 -0.58 40.65 9.88
N VAL A 418 -1.25 40.97 10.99
CA VAL A 418 -2.20 42.08 11.04
C VAL A 418 -1.52 43.26 11.73
N ALA A 419 -1.32 44.35 11.00
CA ALA A 419 -0.77 45.58 11.52
C ALA A 419 -1.91 46.55 11.85
N SER A 420 -2.61 46.34 12.97
CA SER A 420 -3.10 47.40 13.88
C SER A 420 -4.13 46.91 14.91
N LEU A 421 -3.87 47.33 16.16
CA LEU A 421 -4.74 47.72 17.28
C LEU A 421 -5.59 46.67 18.04
N ASP A 422 -5.12 46.43 19.26
CA ASP A 422 -5.86 46.20 20.51
C ASP A 422 -6.69 44.92 20.69
N ILE A 423 -6.23 43.79 20.15
CA ILE A 423 -6.71 42.47 20.60
C ILE A 423 -5.50 41.58 20.98
N ASP A 424 -5.29 41.50 22.29
CA ASP A 424 -4.44 40.59 23.07
C ASP A 424 -2.96 40.38 22.64
N HIS A 425 -2.08 41.00 23.43
CA HIS A 425 -0.61 40.99 23.35
C HIS A 425 0.10 39.63 23.63
N GLY A 426 -0.55 38.49 23.38
CA GLY A 426 0.06 37.16 23.56
C GLY A 426 0.64 36.53 22.28
N THR A 427 0.15 36.94 21.11
CA THR A 427 0.22 36.07 19.91
C THR A 427 1.42 36.35 18.98
N ALA A 428 2.21 37.40 19.22
CA ALA A 428 3.13 37.96 18.22
C ALA A 428 4.62 37.56 18.34
N LYS A 429 5.01 36.54 19.11
CA LYS A 429 6.46 36.28 19.34
C LYS A 429 6.96 34.84 19.26
N HIS A 430 6.15 33.86 18.85
CA HIS A 430 6.63 32.49 18.70
C HIS A 430 6.41 31.96 17.29
N ASP A 431 7.52 31.71 16.60
CA ASP A 431 7.58 30.89 15.40
C ASP A 431 6.90 29.55 15.67
N LEU A 432 5.89 29.22 14.88
CA LEU A 432 5.16 27.97 14.96
C LEU A 432 6.07 26.82 14.48
N VAL A 433 6.76 26.16 15.41
CA VAL A 433 7.46 24.89 15.15
C VAL A 433 6.52 23.76 15.51
N THR A 434 5.91 23.12 14.51
CA THR A 434 5.23 21.82 14.71
C THR A 434 6.30 20.72 14.64
N SER A 435 6.85 20.33 15.79
CA SER A 435 7.65 19.11 15.89
C SER A 435 6.76 17.88 15.89
N LEU A 436 7.28 16.82 15.28
CA LEU A 436 6.70 15.49 15.07
C LEU A 436 6.17 14.84 16.36
N THR A 437 4.87 14.93 16.64
CA THR A 437 4.13 13.92 17.42
C THR A 437 2.67 13.88 16.93
N GLY A 438 2.13 12.68 16.77
CA GLY A 438 0.81 12.44 16.19
C GLY A 438 -0.31 12.98 17.08
N ILE A 439 -1.15 13.86 16.53
CA ILE A 439 -2.38 14.31 17.18
C ILE A 439 -3.51 13.39 16.72
N ALA A 440 -4.09 12.62 17.64
CA ALA A 440 -5.34 11.90 17.45
C ALA A 440 -6.39 12.49 18.39
N THR A 441 -7.55 12.90 17.86
CA THR A 441 -8.66 13.44 18.66
C THR A 441 -9.84 12.48 18.62
N THR A 442 -10.33 12.07 19.79
CA THR A 442 -11.65 11.45 20.00
C THR A 442 -12.27 12.04 21.27
N SER A 443 -13.59 11.98 21.39
CA SER A 443 -14.38 12.48 22.52
C SER A 443 -14.46 11.43 23.64
N TYR A 444 -14.31 11.81 24.92
CA TYR A 444 -14.35 10.87 26.06
C TYR A 444 -15.47 11.16 27.06
N VAL A 445 -16.14 10.08 27.52
CA VAL A 445 -15.89 9.51 28.87
C VAL A 445 -16.05 7.98 28.77
N SER A 446 -14.95 7.22 28.82
CA SER A 446 -14.98 5.75 28.90
C SER A 446 -13.83 5.23 29.77
N PRO A 447 -14.08 4.29 30.71
CA PRO A 447 -13.04 3.65 31.53
C PRO A 447 -11.90 3.03 30.72
N ALA A 448 -12.15 2.64 29.47
CA ALA A 448 -11.15 2.04 28.60
C ALA A 448 -9.99 3.00 28.30
N ILE A 449 -10.24 4.32 28.28
CA ILE A 449 -9.17 5.29 28.02
C ILE A 449 -8.41 5.74 29.24
N CYS A 450 -9.05 5.81 30.41
CA CYS A 450 -8.29 5.85 31.65
C CYS A 450 -7.36 4.63 31.78
N GLY A 451 -7.74 3.49 31.22
CA GLY A 451 -6.92 2.27 31.19
C GLY A 451 -5.64 2.36 30.38
N VAL A 452 -5.53 3.27 29.39
CA VAL A 452 -4.36 3.36 28.49
C VAL A 452 -3.52 4.63 28.66
N ASP A 453 -3.89 5.54 29.56
CA ASP A 453 -3.20 6.82 29.79
C ASP A 453 -1.68 6.68 30.03
N ASN A 454 -1.29 5.70 30.87
CA ASN A 454 0.12 5.44 31.15
C ASN A 454 0.89 4.90 29.93
N GLN A 455 0.23 4.18 29.04
CA GLN A 455 0.83 3.66 27.81
C GLN A 455 1.02 4.76 26.78
N SER A 456 0.05 5.68 26.66
CA SER A 456 0.14 6.85 25.79
C SER A 456 1.28 7.78 26.20
N LYS A 457 1.42 8.06 27.51
CA LYS A 457 2.54 8.85 28.05
C LYS A 457 3.91 8.20 27.80
N ALA A 458 3.99 6.87 27.86
CA ALA A 458 5.24 6.13 27.65
C ALA A 458 5.78 6.21 26.21
N VAL A 459 4.93 6.56 25.24
CA VAL A 459 5.32 6.74 23.83
C VAL A 459 5.21 8.19 23.36
N ASP A 460 5.23 9.13 24.32
CA ASP A 460 5.19 10.58 24.09
C ASP A 460 3.93 11.06 23.32
N ILE A 461 2.82 10.34 23.49
CA ILE A 461 1.51 10.70 22.94
C ILE A 461 0.70 11.39 24.04
N THR A 462 0.49 12.70 23.86
CA THR A 462 -0.39 13.50 24.71
C THR A 462 -1.82 13.48 24.16
N VAL A 463 -2.76 12.90 24.91
CA VAL A 463 -4.17 12.84 24.52
C VAL A 463 -4.89 14.08 25.06
N LEU A 464 -5.30 14.98 24.17
CA LEU A 464 -6.06 16.19 24.52
C LEU A 464 -7.54 16.03 24.17
N SER A 465 -8.40 16.54 25.06
CA SER A 465 -9.85 16.55 24.89
C SER A 465 -10.29 17.78 24.08
N ASP A 466 -11.18 17.54 23.10
CA ASP A 466 -12.25 18.43 22.59
C ASP A 466 -12.25 18.59 21.05
N VAL A 467 -13.17 17.88 20.38
CA VAL A 467 -13.71 18.22 19.06
C VAL A 467 -15.23 18.21 19.18
N GLY A 468 -15.81 19.36 19.49
CA GLY A 468 -17.25 19.59 19.38
C GLY A 468 -17.59 20.19 18.01
N VAL A 469 -18.46 19.51 17.25
CA VAL A 469 -19.27 20.15 16.20
C VAL A 469 -20.45 20.83 16.90
N ASP A 470 -20.16 21.76 17.80
CA ASP A 470 -21.18 22.41 18.62
C ASP A 470 -21.59 23.74 17.94
N PRO A 471 -22.83 23.91 17.46
CA PRO A 471 -23.30 25.15 16.85
C PRO A 471 -23.63 26.22 17.92
N SER A 472 -22.83 26.29 18.97
CA SER A 472 -23.02 27.24 20.08
C SER A 472 -22.72 28.68 19.64
N VAL A 473 -23.15 29.66 20.44
CA VAL A 473 -22.92 31.10 20.17
C VAL A 473 -21.42 31.40 19.96
N ASP A 474 -20.54 30.70 20.69
CA ASP A 474 -19.07 30.80 20.56
C ASP A 474 -18.59 30.42 19.14
N HIS A 475 -19.28 29.46 18.49
CA HIS A 475 -19.01 29.03 17.13
C HIS A 475 -19.25 30.16 16.13
N LEU A 476 -20.40 30.82 16.24
CA LEU A 476 -20.80 31.92 15.37
C LEU A 476 -19.92 33.16 15.58
N TYR A 477 -19.54 33.48 16.83
CA TYR A 477 -18.58 34.57 17.10
C TYR A 477 -17.22 34.31 16.47
N THR A 478 -16.72 33.09 16.56
CA THR A 478 -15.42 32.78 15.96
C THR A 478 -15.47 32.84 14.43
N ILE A 479 -16.59 32.45 13.79
CA ILE A 479 -16.78 32.65 12.34
C ILE A 479 -16.79 34.14 11.99
N LYS A 480 -17.47 34.96 12.78
CA LYS A 480 -17.49 36.43 12.62
C LYS A 480 -16.06 36.99 12.64
N THR A 481 -15.28 36.66 13.67
CA THR A 481 -13.89 37.12 13.82
C THR A 481 -13.00 36.67 12.67
N VAL A 482 -13.13 35.41 12.21
CA VAL A 482 -12.39 34.92 11.04
C VAL A 482 -12.76 35.72 9.79
N GLY A 483 -14.05 36.01 9.58
CA GLY A 483 -14.53 36.84 8.48
C GLY A 483 -13.94 38.24 8.49
N GLU A 484 -13.97 38.91 9.64
CA GLU A 484 -13.39 40.25 9.84
C GLU A 484 -11.88 40.26 9.56
N VAL A 485 -11.14 39.25 10.05
CA VAL A 485 -9.70 39.11 9.79
C VAL A 485 -9.40 38.96 8.29
N LEU A 486 -10.19 38.16 7.56
CA LEU A 486 -10.03 38.00 6.11
C LEU A 486 -10.37 39.28 5.34
N GLU A 487 -11.41 40.02 5.75
CA GLU A 487 -11.75 41.32 5.17
C GLU A 487 -10.63 42.36 5.36
N HIS A 488 -9.88 42.27 6.47
CA HIS A 488 -8.74 43.13 6.77
C HIS A 488 -7.40 42.59 6.24
N GLY A 489 -7.43 41.76 5.20
CA GLY A 489 -6.23 41.27 4.50
C GLY A 489 -5.57 40.03 5.13
N GLY A 490 -6.23 39.38 6.08
CA GLY A 490 -5.85 38.08 6.58
C GLY A 490 -5.90 37.01 5.50
N LYS A 491 -5.08 35.98 5.65
CA LYS A 491 -4.94 34.84 4.75
C LYS A 491 -5.76 33.64 5.25
N GLN A 492 -6.39 32.94 4.32
CA GLN A 492 -7.15 31.73 4.62
C GLN A 492 -6.22 30.57 4.99
N GLY A 493 -6.65 29.74 5.94
CA GLY A 493 -5.96 28.49 6.29
C GLY A 493 -5.99 27.49 5.12
N VAL A 494 -4.98 26.62 5.05
CA VAL A 494 -4.95 25.54 4.05
C VAL A 494 -5.88 24.40 4.52
N PRO A 495 -6.76 23.87 3.64
CA PRO A 495 -7.57 22.71 3.98
C PRO A 495 -6.74 21.52 4.46
N TYR A 496 -7.20 20.89 5.53
CA TYR A 496 -6.69 19.67 6.11
C TYR A 496 -7.65 18.52 5.77
N ASP A 497 -7.24 17.67 4.84
CA ASP A 497 -8.02 16.51 4.41
C ASP A 497 -7.80 15.36 5.39
N VAL A 498 -8.83 14.98 6.13
CA VAL A 498 -8.74 13.92 7.15
C VAL A 498 -9.10 12.56 6.57
N LEU A 499 -10.07 12.51 5.64
CA LEU A 499 -10.61 11.31 4.98
C LEU A 499 -11.20 11.70 3.61
N ASN A 500 -11.32 10.75 2.67
CA ASN A 500 -11.91 10.99 1.34
C ASN A 500 -13.29 11.66 1.46
N GLY A 501 -13.39 12.91 1.01
CA GLY A 501 -14.61 13.73 1.03
C GLY A 501 -14.77 14.68 2.23
N TYR A 502 -13.90 14.63 3.24
CA TYR A 502 -13.94 15.52 4.41
C TYR A 502 -12.68 16.39 4.51
N SER A 503 -12.80 17.63 4.01
CA SER A 503 -11.78 18.67 4.14
C SER A 503 -12.16 19.67 5.23
N PHE A 504 -11.24 19.91 6.17
CA PHE A 504 -11.45 20.85 7.27
C PHE A 504 -10.50 22.04 7.19
N LEU A 505 -10.96 23.24 7.53
CA LEU A 505 -10.13 24.42 7.71
C LEU A 505 -9.75 24.57 9.20
N PRO A 506 -8.46 24.49 9.56
CA PRO A 506 -8.02 24.70 10.93
C PRO A 506 -7.97 26.21 11.25
N TYR A 507 -8.68 26.62 12.30
CA TYR A 507 -8.58 27.97 12.85
C TYR A 507 -8.19 27.93 14.33
N PRO A 508 -7.05 28.52 14.74
CA PRO A 508 -6.70 28.65 16.15
C PRO A 508 -7.68 29.65 16.80
N ASN A 509 -8.20 29.32 17.99
CA ASN A 509 -9.19 30.19 18.64
C ASN A 509 -8.62 30.98 19.85
N ARG A 510 -7.53 30.53 20.50
CA ARG A 510 -6.79 31.27 21.55
C ARG A 510 -5.49 30.57 21.98
N ASP A 511 -4.60 31.28 22.68
CA ASP A 511 -3.49 30.69 23.44
C ASP A 511 -4.05 29.82 24.58
N SER A 512 -3.77 28.52 24.53
CA SER A 512 -4.28 27.54 25.49
C SER A 512 -3.19 26.92 26.36
N VAL A 513 -1.95 27.43 26.30
CA VAL A 513 -0.83 27.00 27.15
C VAL A 513 -1.15 27.08 28.67
N PRO A 514 -1.90 28.08 29.18
CA PRO A 514 -2.26 28.14 30.60
C PRO A 514 -3.05 26.93 31.12
N PHE A 515 -3.76 26.20 30.24
CA PHE A 515 -4.57 25.04 30.63
C PHE A 515 -3.75 23.75 30.84
N ARG A 516 -2.43 23.77 30.58
CA ARG A 516 -1.55 22.59 30.74
C ARG A 516 -1.63 21.94 32.12
N HIS A 517 -1.78 22.76 33.17
CA HIS A 517 -1.89 22.26 34.55
C HIS A 517 -3.27 21.66 34.84
N GLY A 518 -4.32 22.22 34.23
CA GLY A 518 -5.69 21.67 34.34
C GLY A 518 -5.86 20.33 33.62
N TYR A 519 -5.13 20.12 32.51
CA TYR A 519 -5.15 18.87 31.73
C TYR A 519 -4.06 17.86 32.14
N GLY A 520 -3.22 18.19 33.11
CA GLY A 520 -2.17 17.28 33.60
C GLY A 520 -1.03 17.02 32.60
N VAL A 521 -0.74 17.98 31.72
CA VAL A 521 0.29 17.91 30.65
C VAL A 521 1.31 19.05 30.75
N PRO A 522 1.98 19.24 31.90
CA PRO A 522 2.85 20.38 32.16
C PRO A 522 4.03 20.53 31.18
N GLU A 523 4.43 19.43 30.53
CA GLU A 523 5.50 19.34 29.55
C GLU A 523 5.15 19.94 28.18
N ALA A 524 3.85 20.14 27.89
CA ALA A 524 3.39 20.70 26.64
C ALA A 524 3.86 22.16 26.50
N ARG A 525 4.80 22.40 25.58
CA ARG A 525 5.35 23.73 25.26
C ARG A 525 4.41 24.59 24.41
N THR A 526 3.50 23.93 23.70
CA THR A 526 2.48 24.56 22.87
C THR A 526 1.17 23.79 23.06
N ILE A 527 0.08 24.49 23.42
CA ILE A 527 -1.26 23.90 23.47
C ILE A 527 -2.16 24.75 22.58
N ILE A 528 -2.63 24.14 21.50
CA ILE A 528 -3.51 24.79 20.54
C ILE A 528 -4.91 24.23 20.74
N ARG A 529 -5.82 25.07 21.21
CA ARG A 529 -7.26 24.81 21.09
C ARG A 529 -7.72 25.47 19.80
N GLY A 530 -8.31 24.70 18.91
CA GLY A 530 -8.75 25.16 17.60
C GLY A 530 -9.93 24.33 17.12
N SER A 531 -10.78 24.92 16.30
CA SER A 531 -11.89 24.20 15.68
C SER A 531 -11.49 23.77 14.28
N PHE A 532 -11.57 22.48 13.97
CA PHE A 532 -11.59 21.99 12.59
C PHE A 532 -12.98 22.26 12.00
N ARG A 533 -13.07 22.96 10.88
CA ARG A 533 -14.35 23.40 10.30
C ARG A 533 -14.53 22.84 8.90
N GLY A 534 -15.72 22.32 8.57
CA GLY A 534 -15.99 21.89 7.20
C GLY A 534 -15.74 23.00 6.20
N ASN A 535 -15.18 22.65 5.04
CA ASN A 535 -15.02 23.61 3.95
C ASN A 535 -16.37 24.23 3.58
N GLY A 536 -16.47 25.56 3.60
CA GLY A 536 -17.73 26.30 3.36
C GLY A 536 -18.58 26.64 4.60
N ASN A 537 -18.32 26.09 5.79
CA ASN A 537 -19.12 26.39 6.99
C ASN A 537 -19.10 27.88 7.38
N SER A 538 -17.98 28.57 7.20
CA SER A 538 -17.89 30.01 7.43
C SER A 538 -18.80 30.81 6.49
N ALA A 539 -18.99 30.35 5.25
CA ALA A 539 -19.90 30.96 4.30
C ALA A 539 -21.37 30.72 4.68
N LEU A 540 -21.69 29.56 5.26
CA LEU A 540 -23.04 29.22 5.74
C LEU A 540 -23.49 30.07 6.94
N ALA A 541 -22.59 30.37 7.89
CA ALA A 541 -22.95 31.09 9.10
C ALA A 541 -22.95 32.63 8.94
N ARG A 542 -22.23 33.17 7.95
CA ARG A 542 -22.18 34.61 7.65
C ARG A 542 -23.57 35.24 7.38
N PRO A 543 -24.47 34.59 6.63
CA PRO A 543 -25.90 34.92 6.58
C PRO A 543 -26.56 35.23 7.93
N LEU A 544 -26.38 34.36 8.91
CA LEU A 544 -26.99 34.49 10.24
C LEU A 544 -26.42 35.69 11.00
N ILE A 545 -25.12 35.94 10.86
CA ILE A 545 -24.46 37.10 11.47
C ILE A 545 -25.01 38.39 10.86
N ASN A 546 -25.12 38.46 9.54
CA ASN A 546 -25.57 39.65 8.81
C ASN A 546 -27.01 40.08 9.14
N ILE A 547 -27.90 39.12 9.41
CA ILE A 547 -29.29 39.42 9.83
C ILE A 547 -29.40 39.76 11.33
N GLY A 548 -28.28 39.99 12.02
CA GLY A 548 -28.23 40.46 13.41
C GLY A 548 -28.48 39.37 14.45
N TRP A 549 -28.25 38.09 14.12
CA TRP A 549 -28.50 36.98 15.05
C TRP A 549 -27.50 36.93 16.23
N LEU A 550 -26.34 37.57 16.08
CA LEU A 550 -25.35 37.78 17.16
C LEU A 550 -25.40 39.20 17.77
N ASP A 551 -26.41 39.99 17.42
CA ASP A 551 -26.55 41.34 17.96
C ASP A 551 -27.07 41.26 19.39
N THR A 552 -26.21 41.61 20.34
CA THR A 552 -26.51 41.62 21.78
C THR A 552 -27.19 42.92 22.24
N GLY A 553 -27.38 43.89 21.34
CA GLY A 553 -28.06 45.14 21.63
C GLY A 553 -29.53 44.94 21.96
N SER A 554 -30.02 45.66 22.98
CA SER A 554 -31.43 45.60 23.36
C SER A 554 -32.35 46.00 22.20
N LYS A 555 -33.37 45.17 21.94
CA LYS A 555 -34.33 45.38 20.86
C LYS A 555 -35.67 45.77 21.45
N ALA A 556 -36.08 47.04 21.31
CA ALA A 556 -37.35 47.53 21.82
C ALA A 556 -38.59 46.78 21.26
N TRP A 557 -38.44 46.13 20.10
CA TRP A 557 -39.47 45.31 19.47
C TRP A 557 -39.50 43.85 19.97
N LEU A 558 -38.45 43.37 20.65
CA LEU A 558 -38.38 42.01 21.20
C LEU A 558 -39.03 42.00 22.59
N LYS A 559 -40.33 41.76 22.62
CA LYS A 559 -41.15 41.70 23.85
C LYS A 559 -41.62 40.28 24.12
N GLU A 560 -41.90 39.96 25.38
CA GLU A 560 -42.46 38.67 25.78
C GLU A 560 -43.75 38.35 24.99
N GLY A 561 -43.88 37.12 24.51
CA GLY A 561 -45.03 36.67 23.71
C GLY A 561 -44.96 36.94 22.20
N ILE A 562 -43.90 37.58 21.69
CA ILE A 562 -43.70 37.73 20.25
C ILE A 562 -43.46 36.36 19.58
N LYS A 563 -44.13 36.11 18.44
CA LYS A 563 -43.96 34.86 17.69
C LYS A 563 -42.63 34.85 16.92
N TRP A 564 -42.05 33.66 16.78
CA TRP A 564 -40.80 33.46 16.05
C TRP A 564 -40.84 33.99 14.62
N SER A 565 -41.96 33.86 13.91
CA SER A 565 -42.14 34.40 12.56
C SER A 565 -42.01 35.93 12.50
N HIS A 566 -42.49 36.63 13.52
CA HIS A 566 -42.40 38.09 13.61
C HIS A 566 -41.00 38.55 14.03
N ILE A 567 -40.30 37.76 14.85
CA ILE A 567 -38.86 37.96 15.11
C ILE A 567 -38.07 37.84 13.80
N ARG A 568 -38.31 36.76 13.03
CA ARG A 568 -37.63 36.53 11.74
C ARG A 568 -37.94 37.63 10.72
N GLN A 569 -39.18 38.12 10.68
CA GLN A 569 -39.57 39.26 9.84
C GLN A 569 -38.72 40.49 10.18
N LYS A 570 -38.63 40.84 11.47
CA LYS A 570 -37.90 42.03 11.94
C LYS A 570 -36.38 41.90 11.73
N LEU A 571 -35.80 40.72 11.92
CA LEU A 571 -34.37 40.47 11.69
C LEU A 571 -33.99 40.47 10.20
N LYS A 572 -34.84 39.92 9.33
CA LYS A 572 -34.59 39.86 7.88
C LYS A 572 -35.00 41.15 7.13
N GLY A 573 -35.79 42.02 7.76
CA GLY A 573 -36.42 43.15 7.08
C GLY A 573 -37.44 42.71 6.03
N ALA A 574 -38.18 41.63 6.30
CA ALA A 574 -39.22 41.13 5.40
C ALA A 574 -40.52 41.94 5.53
N ASP A 575 -41.28 42.04 4.44
CA ASP A 575 -42.52 42.82 4.38
C ASP A 575 -43.60 42.28 5.33
N SER A 576 -43.66 40.96 5.50
CA SER A 576 -44.58 40.30 6.44
C SER A 576 -43.96 39.08 7.15
N ALA A 577 -44.68 38.56 8.14
CA ALA A 577 -44.32 37.31 8.84
C ALA A 577 -44.82 36.04 8.12
N ALA A 578 -45.39 36.18 6.91
CA ALA A 578 -45.77 35.04 6.07
C ALA A 578 -44.53 34.31 5.55
N GLU A 579 -44.62 32.99 5.45
CA GLU A 579 -43.50 32.13 5.05
C GLU A 579 -42.92 32.52 3.67
N ALA A 580 -43.78 32.82 2.70
CA ALA A 580 -43.37 33.23 1.35
C ALA A 580 -42.49 34.50 1.37
N ASP A 581 -42.86 35.51 2.15
CA ASP A 581 -42.10 36.77 2.24
C ASP A 581 -40.78 36.57 3.02
N LEU A 582 -40.78 35.68 4.01
CA LEU A 582 -39.57 35.31 4.77
C LEU A 582 -38.57 34.49 3.95
N LEU A 583 -39.05 33.67 3.01
CA LEU A 583 -38.23 32.89 2.07
C LEU A 583 -37.69 33.78 0.95
N ALA A 584 -38.56 34.57 0.30
CA ALA A 584 -38.16 35.51 -0.73
C ALA A 584 -37.08 36.48 -0.23
N LYS A 585 -37.22 36.99 1.00
CA LYS A 585 -36.20 37.86 1.60
C LYS A 585 -34.92 37.11 1.98
N ALA A 586 -34.99 35.81 2.31
CA ALA A 586 -33.80 35.01 2.56
C ALA A 586 -33.00 34.77 1.27
N ASP A 587 -33.70 34.51 0.16
CA ASP A 587 -33.09 34.31 -1.15
C ASP A 587 -32.48 35.62 -1.68
N GLU A 588 -33.14 36.77 -1.48
CA GLU A 588 -32.59 38.10 -1.81
C GLU A 588 -31.31 38.41 -1.02
N LEU A 589 -31.27 38.04 0.27
CA LEU A 589 -30.12 38.30 1.14
C LEU A 589 -28.95 37.34 0.86
N HIS A 590 -29.17 36.21 0.18
CA HIS A 590 -28.18 35.14 0.02
C HIS A 590 -28.16 34.54 -1.39
N ASN A 591 -27.14 34.86 -2.19
CA ASN A 591 -26.73 34.07 -3.37
C ASN A 591 -25.99 32.78 -2.94
N CYS A 592 -26.60 31.97 -2.08
CA CYS A 592 -26.04 30.67 -1.70
C CYS A 592 -26.48 29.61 -2.73
N CYS A 593 -25.76 29.51 -3.86
CA CYS A 593 -25.80 28.27 -4.63
C CYS A 593 -25.18 27.15 -3.79
N SER A 594 -25.89 26.05 -3.59
CA SER A 594 -25.26 24.83 -3.08
C SER A 594 -24.15 24.41 -4.06
N PRO A 595 -22.93 24.12 -3.60
CA PRO A 595 -22.00 23.36 -4.41
C PRO A 595 -22.61 21.98 -4.68
N GLU A 596 -22.65 21.54 -5.95
CA GLU A 596 -22.95 20.14 -6.31
C GLU A 596 -21.90 19.18 -5.74
#